data_AF-A0AAW0W183-F1
#
_entry.id   AF-A0AAW0W183-F1
#
_cell.length_a   1.000
_cell.length_b   1.000
_cell.length_c   1.000
_cell.angle_alpha   90.00
_cell.angle_beta   90.00
_cell.angle_gamma   90.00
#
_symmetry.space_group_name_H-M   'P 1'
#
loop_
_entity.id
_entity.type
_entity.pdbx_description
1 polymer ?
#
loop_
_entity_poly.entity_id
_entity_poly.type
_entity_poly.pdbx_seq_one_letter_code
_entity_poly.pdbx_strand_id
1 'polypeptide(L)'
;QDAGRSTGIVTVTRVTHASPAGTYAHTAERHWESDDDINDDGGDPDLCDDIAEQLVLGDTGSKIKVIMGGGRQKLTPKHVDDPEGGDGGKRDDDKNLIETWINQKKLLGNASYVWHRNDLLAVDTTNTEYLMGLFDWGHMGFKVDNDVSNPSLREMTKTAIEILQKDTNGYFLFVEGGNIDLAHHLNEYRSALEEAVEFEAAIEQAVSMTDPQETLILVTADHSQPIVMNGYQERGSDVLGEWGERGEQ
;
A
#
# COMPACT_ATOMS: atom_id res chain seq x y z
N GLN A 1 -1.26 -15.77 10.56
CA GLN A 1 -2.51 -15.67 11.35
C GLN A 1 -2.80 -16.96 12.12
N ASP A 2 -2.71 -18.14 11.51
CA ASP A 2 -2.94 -19.44 12.20
C ASP A 2 -2.11 -19.65 13.46
N ALA A 3 -0.90 -19.07 13.51
CA ALA A 3 -0.04 -19.06 14.68
C ALA A 3 -0.43 -18.02 15.76
N GLY A 4 -1.59 -17.36 15.66
CA GLY A 4 -2.05 -16.34 16.60
C GLY A 4 -1.31 -15.01 16.54
N ARG A 5 -0.62 -14.73 15.41
CA ARG A 5 0.18 -13.52 15.17
C ARG A 5 -0.58 -12.50 14.34
N SER A 6 -0.40 -11.22 14.65
CA SER A 6 -0.96 -10.09 13.91
C SER A 6 -0.34 -9.93 12.53
N THR A 7 -1.09 -9.34 11.60
CA THR A 7 -0.65 -9.12 10.21
C THR A 7 -1.03 -7.73 9.73
N GLY A 8 -0.16 -7.11 8.92
CA GLY A 8 -0.45 -5.85 8.24
C GLY A 8 0.14 -5.76 6.84
N ILE A 9 -0.45 -4.88 6.03
CA ILE A 9 0.00 -4.52 4.68
C ILE A 9 0.14 -2.99 4.58
N VAL A 10 1.24 -2.56 3.97
CA VAL A 10 1.54 -1.16 3.66
C VAL A 10 2.08 -1.12 2.23
N THR A 11 1.52 -0.27 1.39
CA THR A 11 2.00 -0.04 0.03
C THR A 11 1.69 1.39 -0.40
N VAL A 12 2.40 1.89 -1.41
CA VAL A 12 2.02 3.11 -2.14
C VAL A 12 1.08 2.83 -3.32
N THR A 13 0.80 1.56 -3.64
CA THR A 13 -0.16 1.21 -4.68
C THR A 13 -1.60 1.14 -4.14
N ARG A 14 -2.57 0.78 -4.98
CA ARG A 14 -3.84 0.26 -4.49
C ARG A 14 -3.59 -0.93 -3.57
N VAL A 15 -4.31 -1.03 -2.45
CA VAL A 15 -4.21 -2.20 -1.55
C VAL A 15 -4.69 -3.50 -2.18
N THR A 16 -5.41 -3.39 -3.31
CA THR A 16 -5.89 -4.47 -4.19
C THR A 16 -4.92 -4.78 -5.34
N HIS A 17 -3.81 -4.06 -5.48
CA HIS A 17 -2.79 -4.36 -6.48
C HIS A 17 -2.17 -5.74 -6.25
N ALA A 18 -1.51 -6.29 -7.26
CA ALA A 18 -1.05 -7.69 -7.25
C ALA A 18 -0.12 -8.02 -6.07
N SER A 19 0.86 -7.17 -5.75
CA SER A 19 1.83 -7.44 -4.68
C SER A 19 1.19 -7.52 -3.29
N PRO A 20 0.40 -6.53 -2.82
CA PRO A 20 -0.29 -6.65 -1.54
C PRO A 20 -1.35 -7.76 -1.56
N ALA A 21 -2.05 -7.94 -2.70
CA ALA A 21 -3.05 -9.00 -2.87
C ALA A 21 -2.46 -10.40 -2.67
N GLY A 22 -1.19 -10.63 -3.05
CA GLY A 22 -0.50 -11.90 -2.81
C GLY A 22 -0.44 -12.32 -1.33
N THR A 23 -0.69 -11.41 -0.39
CA THR A 23 -0.73 -11.73 1.05
C THR A 23 -2.09 -12.27 1.53
N TYR A 24 -3.17 -12.11 0.75
CA TYR A 24 -4.53 -12.46 1.21
C TYR A 24 -5.47 -13.03 0.15
N ALA A 25 -5.29 -12.73 -1.14
CA ALA A 25 -6.21 -13.05 -2.21
C ALA A 25 -5.82 -14.31 -2.99
N HIS A 26 -6.82 -14.94 -3.58
CA HIS A 26 -6.72 -16.01 -4.56
C HIS A 26 -7.59 -15.61 -5.76
N THR A 27 -6.96 -15.21 -6.85
CA THR A 27 -7.65 -14.84 -8.09
C THR A 27 -6.95 -15.48 -9.28
N ALA A 28 -7.71 -15.78 -10.32
CA ALA A 28 -7.16 -16.25 -11.60
C ALA A 28 -6.58 -15.10 -12.44
N GLU A 29 -7.03 -13.87 -12.19
CA GLU A 29 -6.64 -12.66 -12.91
C GLU A 29 -6.39 -11.52 -11.91
N ARG A 30 -5.22 -10.90 -12.01
CA ARG A 30 -4.78 -9.83 -11.09
C ARG A 30 -5.55 -8.53 -11.29
N HIS A 31 -6.18 -8.35 -12.45
CA HIS A 31 -6.97 -7.16 -12.76
C HIS A 31 -8.35 -7.15 -12.12
N TRP A 32 -8.82 -8.29 -11.57
CA TRP A 32 -10.10 -8.40 -10.86
C TRP A 32 -10.05 -7.77 -9.46
N GLU A 33 -9.68 -6.48 -9.41
CA GLU A 33 -9.55 -5.71 -8.17
C GLU A 33 -10.90 -5.35 -7.53
N SER A 34 -11.94 -5.24 -8.35
CA SER A 34 -13.35 -5.05 -8.00
C SER A 34 -14.27 -5.83 -8.96
N ASP A 35 -15.55 -5.92 -8.64
CA ASP A 35 -16.58 -6.58 -9.45
C ASP A 35 -16.73 -5.97 -10.86
N ASP A 36 -16.54 -4.66 -11.01
CA ASP A 36 -16.50 -3.95 -12.29
C ASP A 36 -15.42 -4.51 -13.23
N ASP A 37 -14.25 -4.85 -12.70
CA ASP A 37 -13.17 -5.44 -13.51
C ASP A 37 -13.51 -6.87 -13.97
N ILE A 38 -14.22 -7.64 -13.13
CA ILE A 38 -14.70 -8.98 -13.50
C ILE A 38 -15.74 -8.88 -14.61
N ASN A 39 -16.67 -7.94 -14.49
CA ASN A 39 -17.69 -7.67 -15.51
C ASN A 39 -17.07 -7.27 -16.85
N ASP A 40 -16.08 -6.38 -16.83
CA ASP A 40 -15.37 -5.90 -18.02
C ASP A 40 -14.61 -7.02 -18.76
N ASP A 41 -14.09 -8.00 -18.02
CA ASP A 41 -13.48 -9.22 -18.57
C ASP A 41 -14.50 -10.30 -18.99
N GLY A 42 -15.80 -10.05 -18.81
CA GLY A 42 -16.88 -10.98 -19.14
C GLY A 42 -17.03 -12.16 -18.17
N GLY A 43 -16.52 -12.00 -16.94
CA GLY A 43 -16.71 -12.93 -15.84
C GLY A 43 -18.06 -12.77 -15.14
N ASP A 44 -18.24 -13.50 -14.03
CA ASP A 44 -19.44 -13.44 -13.20
C ASP A 44 -19.03 -13.12 -11.75
N PRO A 45 -19.25 -11.88 -11.26
CA PRO A 45 -18.88 -11.47 -9.91
C PRO A 45 -19.69 -12.17 -8.81
N ASP A 46 -20.81 -12.84 -9.13
CA ASP A 46 -21.54 -13.67 -8.15
C ASP A 46 -20.87 -15.05 -7.92
N LEU A 47 -19.96 -15.45 -8.81
CA LEU A 47 -19.23 -16.73 -8.75
C LEU A 47 -17.75 -16.55 -8.35
N CYS A 48 -17.19 -15.37 -8.57
CA CYS A 48 -15.79 -15.06 -8.35
C CYS A 48 -15.67 -13.82 -7.47
N ASP A 49 -15.24 -14.02 -6.22
CA ASP A 49 -14.97 -12.91 -5.30
C ASP A 49 -13.81 -12.04 -5.84
N ASP A 50 -14.04 -10.75 -6.00
CA ASP A 50 -13.00 -9.79 -6.40
C ASP A 50 -11.97 -9.56 -5.27
N ILE A 51 -10.79 -9.03 -5.61
CA ILE A 51 -9.70 -8.85 -4.62
C ILE A 51 -10.13 -7.95 -3.46
N ALA A 52 -10.91 -6.89 -3.70
CA ALA A 52 -11.39 -6.02 -2.62
C ALA A 52 -12.34 -6.75 -1.66
N GLU A 53 -13.22 -7.61 -2.17
CA GLU A 53 -14.05 -8.48 -1.33
C GLU A 53 -13.21 -9.46 -0.53
N GLN A 54 -12.22 -10.10 -1.14
CA GLN A 54 -11.32 -11.01 -0.44
C GLN A 54 -10.51 -10.30 0.66
N LEU A 55 -10.16 -9.02 0.48
CA LEU A 55 -9.53 -8.20 1.51
C LEU A 55 -10.43 -7.98 2.72
N VAL A 56 -11.72 -7.68 2.52
CA VAL A 56 -12.63 -7.28 3.61
C VAL A 56 -13.36 -8.47 4.22
N LEU A 57 -13.81 -9.42 3.39
CA LEU A 57 -14.69 -10.52 3.74
C LEU A 57 -13.98 -11.88 3.76
N GLY A 58 -12.87 -12.02 3.02
CA GLY A 58 -12.13 -13.26 2.92
C GLY A 58 -11.48 -13.70 4.24
N ASP A 59 -11.22 -15.01 4.37
CA ASP A 59 -10.73 -15.63 5.62
C ASP A 59 -9.40 -15.06 6.12
N THR A 60 -8.51 -14.66 5.19
CA THR A 60 -7.20 -14.07 5.50
C THR A 60 -7.28 -12.55 5.60
N GLY A 61 -7.87 -11.90 4.59
CA GLY A 61 -7.97 -10.44 4.50
C GLY A 61 -8.72 -9.84 5.69
N SER A 62 -9.86 -10.44 6.05
CA SER A 62 -10.70 -9.96 7.15
C SER A 62 -10.01 -9.97 8.51
N LYS A 63 -8.87 -10.66 8.69
CA LYS A 63 -8.12 -10.72 9.94
C LYS A 63 -6.93 -9.75 9.98
N ILE A 64 -6.63 -9.06 8.88
CA ILE A 64 -5.54 -8.08 8.82
C ILE A 64 -5.85 -6.92 9.76
N LYS A 65 -4.86 -6.56 10.59
CA LYS A 65 -4.97 -5.52 11.62
C LYS A 65 -4.68 -4.13 11.04
N VAL A 66 -3.74 -4.04 10.09
CA VAL A 66 -3.33 -2.77 9.47
C VAL A 66 -3.35 -2.92 7.96
N ILE A 67 -4.11 -2.07 7.28
CA ILE A 67 -4.21 -2.01 5.81
C ILE A 67 -3.95 -0.56 5.42
N MET A 68 -2.84 -0.28 4.73
CA MET A 68 -2.52 1.07 4.28
C MET A 68 -2.02 1.13 2.84
N GLY A 69 -2.53 2.10 2.09
CA GLY A 69 -2.14 2.41 0.72
C GLY A 69 -3.18 3.27 0.02
N GLY A 70 -3.32 3.15 -1.29
CA GLY A 70 -4.40 3.77 -2.06
C GLY A 70 -5.53 2.79 -2.39
N GLY A 71 -6.40 3.19 -3.32
CA GLY A 71 -7.34 2.31 -4.00
C GLY A 71 -8.78 2.40 -3.50
N ARG A 72 -9.18 3.55 -2.93
CA ARG A 72 -10.57 3.76 -2.45
C ARG A 72 -11.60 3.40 -3.52
N GLN A 73 -11.30 3.68 -4.79
CA GLN A 73 -12.21 3.42 -5.91
C GLN A 73 -12.66 1.95 -5.99
N LYS A 74 -11.81 0.99 -5.61
CA LYS A 74 -12.12 -0.45 -5.71
C LYS A 74 -12.98 -0.96 -4.56
N LEU A 75 -13.14 -0.15 -3.51
CA LEU A 75 -13.88 -0.51 -2.30
C LEU A 75 -15.23 0.24 -2.15
N THR A 76 -15.55 1.17 -3.06
CA THR A 76 -16.78 1.97 -2.99
C THR A 76 -17.64 1.85 -4.27
N PRO A 77 -18.97 2.01 -4.16
CA PRO A 77 -19.87 2.04 -5.31
C PRO A 77 -19.67 3.26 -6.22
N LYS A 78 -20.05 3.14 -7.49
CA LYS A 78 -20.00 4.24 -8.48
C LYS A 78 -20.73 5.51 -8.05
N HIS A 79 -21.76 5.39 -7.20
CA HIS A 79 -22.56 6.52 -6.73
C HIS A 79 -22.02 7.19 -5.45
N VAL A 80 -20.94 6.66 -4.86
CA VAL A 80 -20.29 7.23 -3.67
C VAL A 80 -19.11 8.09 -4.11
N ASP A 81 -19.18 9.38 -3.82
CA ASP A 81 -18.12 10.35 -4.13
C ASP A 81 -16.85 10.07 -3.32
N ASP A 82 -15.68 10.27 -3.94
CA ASP A 82 -14.39 10.18 -3.25
C ASP A 82 -14.21 11.38 -2.27
N PRO A 83 -13.69 11.16 -1.05
CA PRO A 83 -13.51 12.23 -0.07
C PRO A 83 -12.58 13.37 -0.50
N GLU A 84 -11.68 13.13 -1.47
CA GLU A 84 -10.80 14.16 -2.02
C GLU A 84 -11.40 14.90 -3.22
N GLY A 85 -12.62 14.50 -3.63
CA GLY A 85 -13.32 14.98 -4.82
C GLY A 85 -12.87 14.26 -6.09
N GLY A 86 -13.60 14.48 -7.19
CA GLY A 86 -13.34 13.81 -8.47
C GLY A 86 -14.33 12.69 -8.75
N ASP A 87 -13.85 11.60 -9.36
CA ASP A 87 -14.67 10.44 -9.71
C ASP A 87 -15.06 9.63 -8.45
N GLY A 88 -16.25 9.04 -8.47
CA GLY A 88 -16.71 8.14 -7.41
C GLY A 88 -16.02 6.77 -7.45
N GLY A 89 -16.58 5.83 -6.70
CA GLY A 89 -16.14 4.44 -6.69
C GLY A 89 -16.26 3.72 -8.04
N LYS A 90 -15.82 2.46 -8.10
CA LYS A 90 -15.90 1.60 -9.28
C LYS A 90 -16.86 0.45 -9.15
N ARG A 91 -17.30 0.09 -7.95
CA ARG A 91 -18.15 -1.10 -7.77
C ARG A 91 -19.53 -0.94 -8.41
N ASP A 92 -19.98 -1.99 -9.09
CA ASP A 92 -21.29 -2.11 -9.76
C ASP A 92 -22.34 -2.80 -8.86
N ASP A 93 -21.89 -3.51 -7.83
CA ASP A 93 -22.71 -4.30 -6.92
C ASP A 93 -23.27 -3.52 -5.71
N ASP A 94 -23.13 -2.19 -5.70
CA ASP A 94 -23.53 -1.27 -4.63
C ASP A 94 -22.91 -1.59 -3.24
N LYS A 95 -21.89 -2.45 -3.14
CA LYS A 95 -21.22 -2.73 -1.86
C LYS A 95 -20.27 -1.60 -1.49
N ASN A 96 -20.46 -1.02 -0.31
CA ASN A 96 -19.45 -0.17 0.31
C ASN A 96 -18.58 -1.00 1.27
N LEU A 97 -17.44 -1.46 0.76
CA LEU A 97 -16.55 -2.36 1.49
C LEU A 97 -15.78 -1.63 2.61
N ILE A 98 -15.54 -0.32 2.48
CA ILE A 98 -14.96 0.49 3.56
C ILE A 98 -15.93 0.52 4.75
N GLU A 99 -17.20 0.86 4.53
CA GLU A 99 -18.22 0.84 5.59
C GLU A 99 -18.41 -0.56 6.18
N THR A 100 -18.41 -1.58 5.32
CA THR A 100 -18.49 -2.98 5.75
C THR A 100 -17.34 -3.34 6.68
N TRP A 101 -16.09 -3.00 6.32
CA TRP A 101 -14.93 -3.21 7.17
C TRP A 101 -15.05 -2.47 8.49
N ILE A 102 -15.41 -1.18 8.48
CA ILE A 102 -15.58 -0.36 9.69
C ILE A 102 -16.60 -1.01 10.64
N ASN A 103 -17.75 -1.39 10.11
CA ASN A 103 -18.83 -1.98 10.90
C ASN A 103 -18.41 -3.32 11.51
N GLN A 104 -17.71 -4.17 10.76
CA GLN A 104 -17.19 -5.43 11.28
C GLN A 104 -16.12 -5.22 12.35
N LYS A 105 -15.15 -4.32 12.14
CA LYS A 105 -14.04 -4.15 13.08
C LYS A 105 -14.47 -3.47 14.38
N LYS A 106 -15.41 -2.53 14.33
CA LYS A 106 -15.98 -1.92 15.55
C LYS A 106 -16.68 -2.92 16.48
N LEU A 107 -17.15 -4.06 15.96
CA LEU A 107 -17.69 -5.15 16.78
C LEU A 107 -16.61 -5.99 17.45
N LEU A 108 -15.39 -5.98 16.92
CA LEU A 108 -14.26 -6.80 17.38
C LEU A 108 -13.29 -6.02 18.26
N GLY A 109 -13.22 -4.71 18.11
CA GLY A 109 -12.20 -3.90 18.76
C GLY A 109 -12.24 -2.44 18.34
N ASN A 110 -11.24 -1.67 18.81
CA ASN A 110 -11.12 -0.27 18.42
C ASN A 110 -10.59 -0.16 16.99
N ALA A 111 -11.41 0.39 16.09
CA ALA A 111 -11.13 0.47 14.66
C ALA A 111 -11.13 1.92 14.17
N SER A 112 -10.13 2.27 13.37
CA SER A 112 -9.97 3.58 12.74
C SER A 112 -9.88 3.45 11.22
N TYR A 113 -10.63 4.29 10.52
CA TYR A 113 -10.50 4.52 9.09
C TYR A 113 -9.99 5.95 8.89
N VAL A 114 -8.93 6.10 8.10
CA VAL A 114 -8.30 7.39 7.76
C VAL A 114 -8.03 7.45 6.27
N TRP A 115 -8.02 8.64 5.69
CA TRP A 115 -7.77 8.83 4.26
C TRP A 115 -6.86 10.01 3.94
N HIS A 116 -6.37 10.72 4.96
CA HIS A 116 -5.47 11.85 4.80
C HIS A 116 -4.29 11.73 5.77
N ARG A 117 -3.12 12.27 5.41
CA ARG A 117 -1.89 12.21 6.21
C ARG A 117 -2.08 12.71 7.64
N ASN A 118 -2.73 13.86 7.80
CA ASN A 118 -2.97 14.44 9.13
C ASN A 118 -3.79 13.50 10.03
N ASP A 119 -4.75 12.78 9.46
CA ASP A 119 -5.57 11.83 10.23
C ASP A 119 -4.75 10.61 10.61
N LEU A 120 -3.89 10.10 9.71
CA LEU A 120 -2.94 9.03 10.03
C LEU A 120 -2.02 9.42 11.19
N LEU A 121 -1.44 10.62 11.14
CA LEU A 121 -0.54 11.12 12.18
C LEU A 121 -1.26 11.39 13.51
N ALA A 122 -2.58 11.55 13.48
CA ALA A 122 -3.41 11.72 14.67
C ALA A 122 -3.96 10.40 15.23
N VAL A 123 -3.71 9.25 14.59
CA VAL A 123 -4.15 7.94 15.09
C VAL A 123 -3.51 7.67 16.46
N ASP A 124 -4.35 7.34 17.45
CA ASP A 124 -3.88 6.81 18.73
C ASP A 124 -3.47 5.35 18.53
N THR A 125 -2.20 5.15 18.18
CA THR A 125 -1.63 3.82 17.92
C THR A 125 -1.59 2.94 19.18
N THR A 126 -1.71 3.52 20.37
CA THR A 126 -1.79 2.76 21.63
C THR A 126 -3.14 2.04 21.73
N ASN A 127 -4.24 2.75 21.44
CA ASN A 127 -5.59 2.21 21.62
C ASN A 127 -6.20 1.61 20.35
N THR A 128 -5.66 1.89 19.16
CA THR A 128 -6.20 1.38 17.88
C THR A 128 -5.81 -0.08 17.66
N GLU A 129 -6.77 -0.98 17.46
CA GLU A 129 -6.53 -2.41 17.19
C GLU A 129 -6.63 -2.75 15.71
N TYR A 130 -7.46 -2.02 14.96
CA TYR A 130 -7.61 -2.16 13.51
C TYR A 130 -7.49 -0.79 12.84
N LEU A 131 -6.65 -0.69 11.82
CA LEU A 131 -6.45 0.52 11.04
C LEU A 131 -6.60 0.21 9.55
N MET A 132 -7.46 0.96 8.87
CA MET A 132 -7.51 1.04 7.42
C MET A 132 -7.21 2.48 7.01
N GLY A 133 -6.09 2.69 6.31
CA GLY A 133 -5.68 3.97 5.76
C GLY A 133 -5.70 3.92 4.23
N LEU A 134 -6.65 4.59 3.58
CA LEU A 134 -6.73 4.63 2.12
C LEU A 134 -6.54 6.06 1.63
N PHE A 135 -5.34 6.38 1.18
CA PHE A 135 -4.87 7.76 1.01
C PHE A 135 -5.07 8.32 -0.39
N ASP A 136 -5.34 7.48 -1.39
CA ASP A 136 -5.67 7.93 -2.73
C ASP A 136 -6.82 7.13 -3.37
N TRP A 137 -7.48 7.74 -4.36
CA TRP A 137 -8.53 7.10 -5.15
C TRP A 137 -8.01 5.86 -5.89
N GLY A 138 -6.78 5.96 -6.43
CA GLY A 138 -6.07 4.90 -7.15
C GLY A 138 -4.75 4.52 -6.48
N HIS A 139 -3.67 4.44 -7.25
CA HIS A 139 -2.33 4.41 -6.65
C HIS A 139 -2.04 5.75 -5.97
N MET A 140 -1.19 5.75 -4.95
CA MET A 140 -0.71 7.00 -4.38
C MET A 140 0.20 7.74 -5.37
N GLY A 141 0.21 9.07 -5.31
CA GLY A 141 1.08 9.91 -6.14
C GLY A 141 2.58 9.59 -6.00
N PHE A 142 3.39 10.01 -6.98
CA PHE A 142 4.83 9.76 -6.91
C PHE A 142 5.51 10.67 -5.87
N LYS A 143 6.61 10.19 -5.32
CA LYS A 143 7.42 10.93 -4.35
C LYS A 143 7.87 12.30 -4.88
N VAL A 144 8.24 12.36 -6.16
CA VAL A 144 8.65 13.59 -6.86
C VAL A 144 7.57 14.67 -6.87
N ASP A 145 6.29 14.29 -6.79
CA ASP A 145 5.16 15.22 -6.81
C ASP A 145 5.04 15.99 -5.48
N ASN A 146 5.66 15.46 -4.41
CA ASN A 146 5.71 16.07 -3.08
C ASN A 146 4.34 16.47 -2.54
N ASP A 147 3.35 15.61 -2.76
CA ASP A 147 2.00 15.78 -2.22
C ASP A 147 2.01 15.59 -0.69
N VAL A 148 1.77 16.67 0.03
CA VAL A 148 1.79 16.71 1.49
C VAL A 148 0.48 16.21 2.13
N SER A 149 -0.56 15.98 1.32
CA SER A 149 -1.83 15.41 1.77
C SER A 149 -1.73 13.89 2.04
N ASN A 150 -0.81 13.23 1.33
CA ASN A 150 -0.51 11.82 1.42
C ASN A 150 0.61 11.51 2.42
N PRO A 151 0.48 10.47 3.27
CA PRO A 151 1.57 10.05 4.14
C PRO A 151 2.68 9.38 3.34
N SER A 152 3.91 9.59 3.76
CA SER A 152 5.07 8.89 3.21
C SER A 152 5.02 7.38 3.54
N LEU A 153 5.70 6.55 2.72
CA LEU A 153 5.81 5.12 2.98
C LEU A 153 6.50 4.86 4.33
N ARG A 154 7.46 5.71 4.68
CA ARG A 154 8.08 5.75 6.01
C ARG A 154 7.07 5.97 7.13
N GLU A 155 6.18 6.97 7.00
CA GLU A 155 5.15 7.27 8.01
C GLU A 155 4.16 6.13 8.16
N MET A 156 3.67 5.57 7.05
CA MET A 156 2.78 4.41 7.07
C MET A 156 3.47 3.20 7.74
N THR A 157 4.73 2.93 7.40
CA THR A 157 5.49 1.83 8.00
C THR A 157 5.64 2.00 9.51
N LYS A 158 5.98 3.20 9.98
CA LYS A 158 6.05 3.52 11.40
C LYS A 158 4.72 3.24 12.10
N THR A 159 3.62 3.79 11.60
CA THR A 159 2.30 3.60 12.22
C THR A 159 1.87 2.13 12.23
N ALA A 160 2.18 1.37 11.18
CA ALA A 160 1.91 -0.06 11.13
C ALA A 160 2.66 -0.82 12.23
N ILE A 161 3.96 -0.55 12.39
CA ILE A 161 4.79 -1.18 13.44
C ILE A 161 4.25 -0.81 14.82
N GLU A 162 3.89 0.47 15.06
CA GLU A 162 3.35 0.92 16.35
C GLU A 162 2.10 0.15 16.78
N ILE A 163 1.21 -0.17 15.83
CA ILE A 163 -0.01 -0.94 16.09
C ILE A 163 0.30 -2.44 16.23
N LEU A 164 1.09 -3.00 15.32
CA LEU A 164 1.32 -4.45 15.24
C LEU A 164 2.23 -4.97 16.37
N GLN A 165 3.21 -4.18 16.82
CA GLN A 165 4.15 -4.59 17.87
C GLN A 165 3.50 -4.80 19.25
N LYS A 166 2.24 -4.39 19.42
CA LYS A 166 1.46 -4.64 20.63
C LYS A 166 1.13 -6.12 20.81
N ASP A 167 1.14 -6.90 19.73
CA ASP A 167 0.94 -8.34 19.77
C ASP A 167 2.20 -9.06 20.27
N THR A 168 2.15 -9.54 21.51
CA THR A 168 3.26 -10.26 22.14
C THR A 168 3.60 -11.61 21.49
N ASN A 169 2.72 -12.15 20.63
CA ASN A 169 3.06 -13.32 19.79
C ASN A 169 3.89 -12.93 18.55
N GLY A 170 4.08 -11.62 18.32
CA GLY A 170 4.74 -11.03 17.18
C GLY A 170 3.80 -10.83 15.99
N TYR A 171 4.35 -10.27 14.91
CA TYR A 171 3.57 -9.91 13.72
C TYR A 171 4.30 -10.24 12.42
N PHE A 172 3.55 -10.17 11.32
CA PHE A 172 4.06 -10.08 9.95
C PHE A 172 3.61 -8.73 9.35
N LEU A 173 4.52 -8.03 8.69
CA LEU A 173 4.24 -6.78 8.00
C LEU A 173 4.83 -6.86 6.59
N PHE A 174 3.98 -6.65 5.59
CA PHE A 174 4.39 -6.44 4.20
C PHE A 174 4.46 -4.94 3.92
N VAL A 175 5.59 -4.47 3.38
CA VAL A 175 5.81 -3.07 2.99
C VAL A 175 6.31 -3.05 1.55
N GLU A 176 5.64 -2.28 0.69
CA GLU A 176 5.95 -2.22 -0.75
C GLU A 176 6.19 -0.79 -1.25
N GLY A 177 7.36 -0.57 -1.86
CA GLY A 177 7.65 0.61 -2.69
C GLY A 177 7.17 0.43 -4.13
N GLY A 178 5.87 0.19 -4.35
CA GLY A 178 5.35 -0.28 -5.64
C GLY A 178 5.40 0.75 -6.77
N ASN A 179 5.51 2.04 -6.45
CA ASN A 179 5.63 3.10 -7.46
C ASN A 179 6.99 3.09 -8.19
N ILE A 180 8.02 2.38 -7.68
CA ILE A 180 9.29 2.14 -8.39
C ILE A 180 9.01 1.49 -9.76
N ASP A 181 8.14 0.48 -9.77
CA ASP A 181 7.75 -0.25 -10.97
C ASP A 181 6.96 0.63 -11.95
N LEU A 182 5.96 1.35 -11.44
CA LEU A 182 5.14 2.27 -12.24
C LEU A 182 5.98 3.36 -12.91
N ALA A 183 6.91 3.97 -12.17
CA ALA A 183 7.82 4.97 -12.71
C ALA A 183 8.75 4.40 -13.80
N HIS A 184 9.24 3.17 -13.62
CA HIS A 184 10.01 2.49 -14.67
C HIS A 184 9.18 2.22 -15.93
N HIS A 185 7.92 1.80 -15.79
CA HIS A 185 7.03 1.60 -16.93
C HIS A 185 6.78 2.90 -17.72
N LEU A 186 6.83 4.06 -17.06
CA LEU A 186 6.74 5.38 -17.69
C LEU A 186 8.08 5.91 -18.23
N ASN A 187 9.20 5.19 -18.02
CA ASN A 187 10.58 5.66 -18.26
C ASN A 187 10.94 6.94 -17.48
N GLU A 188 10.33 7.16 -16.31
CA GLU A 188 10.63 8.29 -15.43
C GLU A 188 11.69 7.92 -14.40
N TYR A 189 12.96 7.91 -14.82
CA TYR A 189 14.08 7.45 -13.98
C TYR A 189 14.26 8.26 -12.69
N ARG A 190 13.99 9.57 -12.70
CA ARG A 190 14.02 10.40 -11.50
C ARG A 190 12.97 9.91 -10.49
N SER A 191 11.73 9.76 -10.93
CA SER A 191 10.62 9.26 -10.12
C SER A 191 10.95 7.88 -9.55
N ALA A 192 11.46 6.95 -10.36
CA ALA A 192 11.81 5.60 -9.91
C ALA A 192 12.92 5.59 -8.83
N LEU A 193 13.94 6.45 -8.97
CA LEU A 193 15.00 6.59 -7.96
C LEU A 193 14.50 7.24 -6.67
N GLU A 194 13.66 8.27 -6.76
CA GLU A 194 13.09 8.92 -5.57
C GLU A 194 12.12 7.99 -4.81
N GLU A 195 11.35 7.17 -5.52
CA GLU A 195 10.56 6.07 -4.92
C GLU A 195 11.44 5.03 -4.23
N ALA A 196 12.58 4.67 -4.83
CA ALA A 196 13.53 3.75 -4.21
C ALA A 196 14.17 4.34 -2.93
N VAL A 197 14.45 5.65 -2.92
CA VAL A 197 14.90 6.37 -1.72
C VAL A 197 13.83 6.41 -0.64
N GLU A 198 12.56 6.62 -1.00
CA GLU A 198 11.45 6.57 -0.04
C GLU A 198 11.26 5.15 0.55
N PHE A 199 11.41 4.10 -0.26
CA PHE A 199 11.40 2.72 0.22
C PHE A 199 12.57 2.42 1.17
N GLU A 200 13.76 2.94 0.86
CA GLU A 200 14.92 2.85 1.75
C GLU A 200 14.67 3.54 3.10
N ALA A 201 14.07 4.73 3.10
CA ALA A 201 13.70 5.43 4.32
C ALA A 201 12.67 4.65 5.18
N ALA A 202 11.78 3.88 4.56
CA ALA A 202 10.86 2.98 5.26
C ALA A 202 11.59 1.76 5.88
N ILE A 203 12.59 1.21 5.18
CA ILE A 203 13.45 0.14 5.71
C ILE A 203 14.25 0.65 6.92
N GLU A 204 14.89 1.81 6.81
CA GLU A 204 15.62 2.43 7.92
C GLU A 204 14.71 2.64 9.13
N GLN A 205 13.48 3.11 8.89
CA GLN A 205 12.48 3.29 9.93
C GLN A 205 12.12 1.98 10.62
N ALA A 206 11.91 0.89 9.87
CA ALA A 206 11.63 -0.42 10.45
C ALA A 206 12.82 -0.96 11.26
N VAL A 207 14.04 -0.85 10.74
CA VAL A 207 15.27 -1.23 11.44
C VAL A 207 15.40 -0.46 12.77
N SER A 208 15.10 0.84 12.77
CA SER A 208 15.20 1.67 13.98
C SER A 208 14.18 1.33 15.08
N MET A 209 13.08 0.65 14.72
CA MET A 209 11.95 0.38 15.61
C MET A 209 11.90 -1.06 16.12
N THR A 210 12.76 -1.95 15.62
CA THR A 210 12.67 -3.38 15.87
C THR A 210 13.97 -3.96 16.43
N ASP A 211 13.86 -4.98 17.29
CA ASP A 211 15.04 -5.70 17.80
C ASP A 211 15.48 -6.76 16.77
N PRO A 212 16.70 -6.68 16.21
CA PRO A 212 17.20 -7.67 15.25
C PRO A 212 17.38 -9.08 15.82
N GLN A 213 17.35 -9.26 17.15
CA GLN A 213 17.35 -10.60 17.76
C GLN A 213 16.00 -11.31 17.63
N GLU A 214 14.91 -10.55 17.43
CA GLU A 214 13.54 -11.07 17.39
C GLU A 214 12.83 -10.77 16.06
N THR A 215 13.42 -9.88 15.24
CA THR A 215 12.83 -9.39 13.99
C THR A 215 13.69 -9.76 12.79
N LEU A 216 13.10 -10.50 11.85
CA LEU A 216 13.67 -10.71 10.53
C LEU A 216 13.12 -9.67 9.55
N ILE A 217 14.00 -8.82 9.01
CA ILE A 217 13.68 -7.91 7.91
C ILE A 217 14.29 -8.50 6.63
N LEU A 218 13.44 -8.71 5.62
CA LEU A 218 13.84 -9.19 4.29
C LEU A 218 13.48 -8.12 3.26
N VAL A 219 14.46 -7.73 2.44
CA VAL A 219 14.29 -6.80 1.33
C VAL A 219 14.59 -7.56 0.04
N THR A 220 13.67 -7.47 -0.92
CA THR A 220 13.80 -8.11 -2.23
C THR A 220 13.01 -7.31 -3.27
N ALA A 221 13.23 -7.63 -4.55
CA ALA A 221 12.33 -7.27 -5.63
C ALA A 221 11.56 -8.51 -6.11
N ASP A 222 10.38 -8.30 -6.68
CA ASP A 222 9.59 -9.31 -7.37
C ASP A 222 10.12 -9.58 -8.79
N HIS A 223 10.53 -8.52 -9.49
CA HIS A 223 11.27 -8.58 -10.75
C HIS A 223 12.12 -7.32 -10.98
N SER A 224 12.89 -7.31 -12.08
CA SER A 224 13.67 -6.14 -12.52
C SER A 224 12.93 -5.40 -13.64
N GLN A 225 13.45 -4.23 -14.00
CA GLN A 225 13.11 -3.47 -15.21
C GLN A 225 14.35 -3.35 -16.12
N PRO A 226 14.20 -3.03 -17.43
CA PRO A 226 15.32 -2.95 -18.37
C PRO A 226 16.15 -1.66 -18.23
N ILE A 227 16.43 -1.24 -16.99
CA ILE A 227 17.27 -0.08 -16.68
C ILE A 227 18.74 -0.39 -16.96
N VAL A 228 19.44 0.59 -17.56
CA VAL A 228 20.89 0.53 -17.79
C VAL A 228 21.55 1.83 -17.33
N MET A 229 22.64 1.71 -16.57
CA MET A 229 23.49 2.85 -16.20
C MET A 229 24.72 2.88 -17.12
N ASN A 230 24.76 3.85 -18.03
CA ASN A 230 25.80 3.95 -19.04
C ASN A 230 27.07 4.65 -18.52
N GLY A 231 28.22 4.30 -19.10
CA GLY A 231 29.49 5.01 -18.89
C GLY A 231 29.67 6.21 -19.84
N TYR A 232 30.68 7.07 -19.64
CA TYR A 232 31.77 7.01 -18.64
C TYR A 232 31.71 8.22 -17.70
N GLN A 233 30.69 8.28 -16.83
CA GLN A 233 30.56 9.36 -15.84
C GLN A 233 31.71 9.37 -14.83
N GLU A 234 32.12 10.57 -14.39
CA GLU A 234 33.09 10.71 -13.30
C GLU A 234 32.46 10.32 -11.96
N ARG A 235 33.27 9.87 -10.99
CA ARG A 235 32.77 9.59 -9.64
C ARG A 235 32.25 10.88 -9.01
N GLY A 236 31.01 10.84 -8.51
CA GLY A 236 30.35 12.00 -7.89
C GLY A 236 29.55 12.86 -8.87
N SER A 237 29.46 12.47 -10.15
CA SER A 237 28.47 13.02 -11.08
C SER A 237 27.05 12.70 -10.63
N ASP A 238 26.11 13.58 -10.98
CA ASP A 238 24.68 13.30 -10.81
C ASP A 238 24.29 12.06 -11.63
N VAL A 239 23.63 11.09 -10.98
CA VAL A 239 23.16 9.86 -11.63
C VAL A 239 22.11 10.13 -12.71
N LEU A 240 21.43 11.27 -12.65
CA LEU A 240 20.47 11.76 -13.63
C LEU A 240 21.08 12.73 -14.65
N GLY A 241 22.36 13.08 -14.50
CA GLY A 241 23.05 14.09 -15.31
C GLY A 241 23.56 13.57 -16.65
N GLU A 242 23.76 14.51 -17.58
CA GLU A 242 24.44 14.22 -18.84
C GLU A 242 25.96 14.10 -18.65
N TRP A 243 26.66 13.50 -19.62
CA TRP A 243 28.12 13.39 -19.53
C TRP A 243 28.77 14.78 -19.54
N GLY A 244 29.60 15.03 -18.52
CA GLY A 244 30.31 16.31 -18.36
C GLY A 244 29.61 17.30 -17.42
N GLU A 245 28.40 17.00 -16.94
CA GLU A 245 27.74 17.76 -15.89
C GLU A 245 28.19 17.22 -14.52
N ARG A 246 28.85 18.09 -13.73
CA ARG A 246 29.08 17.83 -12.31
C ARG A 246 27.86 18.32 -11.56
N GLY A 247 27.18 17.42 -10.85
CA GLY A 247 26.08 17.80 -9.95
C GLY A 247 26.55 18.85 -8.95
N GLU A 248 25.67 19.78 -8.59
CA GLU A 248 25.93 20.75 -7.53
C GLU A 248 26.13 19.97 -6.21
N GLN A 249 27.30 20.17 -5.57
CA GLN A 249 27.67 19.57 -4.28
C GLN A 249 26.94 20.21 -3.11
#